data_AF-A0A2D6MZM8-F1
#
_entry.id   AF-A0A2D6MZM8-F1
#
_cell.length_a   1.000
_cell.length_b   1.000
_cell.length_c   1.000
_cell.angle_alpha   90.00
_cell.angle_beta   90.00
_cell.angle_gamma   90.00
#
_symmetry.space_group_name_H-M   'P 1'
#
loop_
_entity.id
_entity.type
_entity.pdbx_description
1 polymer ?
#
loop_
_entity_poly.entity_id
_entity_poly.type
_entity_poly.pdbx_seq_one_letter_code
_entity_poly.pdbx_strand_id
1 'polypeptide(L)'
;MSYYGTNDFSDNSDFNLRIRDIKKGNLDFAWLDDARETIEVRRRDARRGLTIEDCEIGPYSIENTPEVVRENRGLAPRGAILAAGSEQPDLGPSLNKKTDVWGYRVQRYWEEAMSRQWNVTTDVPWQDMDKHEIPDEVEIAFCQLCTLLCEVEMIATDLPAKWSHHMNSYFQEVKGFIATQAIDEARHAEVFRKRALAGAGLYRASVRGEHALKGILEADSYSEGSVFLHVLGEGFILTL
;
A
#
# COMPACT_ATOMS: atom_id res chain seq x y z
N MET A 1 11.01 1.94 -25.83
CA MET A 1 12.14 1.17 -25.29
C MET A 1 11.55 -0.04 -24.60
N SER A 2 11.61 -1.21 -25.24
CA SER A 2 11.18 -2.47 -24.64
C SER A 2 12.16 -2.86 -23.54
N TYR A 3 11.64 -3.18 -22.36
CA TYR A 3 12.38 -3.64 -21.21
C TYR A 3 12.96 -5.03 -21.49
N TYR A 4 14.04 -5.10 -22.27
CA TYR A 4 14.88 -6.29 -22.31
C TYR A 4 15.62 -6.33 -20.98
N GLY A 5 15.31 -7.32 -20.14
CA GLY A 5 16.19 -7.65 -19.03
C GLY A 5 17.62 -7.80 -19.56
N THR A 6 18.61 -7.39 -18.77
CA THR A 6 20.03 -7.35 -19.18
C THR A 6 20.60 -8.71 -19.60
N ASN A 7 19.86 -9.80 -19.40
CA ASN A 7 20.24 -11.16 -19.77
C ASN A 7 19.43 -11.62 -21.00
N ASP A 8 20.15 -11.91 -22.08
CA ASP A 8 19.59 -12.63 -23.23
C ASP A 8 19.50 -14.13 -22.89
N PHE A 9 18.29 -14.59 -22.56
CA PHE A 9 18.05 -16.00 -22.23
C PHE A 9 18.00 -16.90 -23.46
N SER A 10 18.04 -16.36 -24.69
CA SER A 10 18.03 -17.17 -25.90
C SER A 10 19.34 -17.95 -26.08
N ASP A 11 20.45 -17.41 -25.59
CA ASP A 11 21.79 -18.01 -25.64
C ASP A 11 22.24 -18.67 -24.33
N ASN A 12 21.41 -18.65 -23.27
CA ASN A 12 21.75 -19.32 -22.02
C ASN A 12 21.57 -20.84 -22.17
N SER A 13 22.70 -21.56 -22.36
CA SER A 13 22.72 -23.01 -22.55
C SER A 13 22.03 -23.75 -21.41
N ASP A 14 22.22 -23.30 -20.17
CA ASP A 14 21.70 -23.96 -18.98
C ASP A 14 20.18 -23.80 -18.85
N PHE A 15 19.67 -22.61 -19.17
CA PHE A 15 18.23 -22.38 -19.25
C PHE A 15 17.58 -23.26 -20.33
N ASN A 16 18.17 -23.30 -21.53
CA ASN A 16 17.68 -24.12 -22.63
C ASN A 16 17.73 -25.63 -22.30
N LEU A 17 18.77 -26.09 -21.60
CA LEU A 17 18.88 -27.46 -21.10
C LEU A 17 17.80 -27.76 -20.06
N ARG A 18 17.60 -26.88 -19.08
CA ARG A 18 16.55 -27.03 -18.06
C ARG A 18 15.15 -27.11 -18.67
N ILE A 19 14.85 -26.27 -19.67
CA ILE A 19 13.57 -26.33 -20.40
C ILE A 19 13.40 -27.66 -21.16
N ARG A 20 14.48 -28.20 -21.76
CA ARG A 20 14.44 -29.50 -22.44
C ARG A 20 14.22 -30.65 -21.46
N ASP A 21 14.83 -30.60 -20.28
CA ASP A 21 14.67 -31.64 -19.26
C ASP A 21 13.28 -31.60 -18.63
N ILE A 22 12.71 -30.41 -18.39
CA ILE A 22 11.31 -30.23 -18.01
C ILE A 22 10.38 -30.86 -19.06
N LYS A 23 10.62 -30.63 -20.36
CA LYS A 23 9.83 -31.22 -21.46
C LYS A 23 9.92 -32.75 -21.53
N LYS A 24 10.98 -33.35 -21.00
CA LYS A 24 11.13 -34.82 -20.88
C LYS A 24 10.45 -35.39 -19.63
N GLY A 25 9.88 -34.54 -18.77
CA GLY A 25 9.28 -34.94 -17.51
C GLY A 25 10.26 -35.00 -16.33
N ASN A 26 11.52 -34.58 -16.51
CA ASN A 26 12.49 -34.47 -15.43
C ASN A 26 12.26 -33.14 -14.70
N LEU A 27 11.30 -33.15 -13.78
CA LEU A 27 10.93 -31.99 -13.00
C LEU A 27 11.73 -31.94 -11.70
N ASP A 28 12.12 -30.72 -11.31
CA ASP A 28 12.73 -30.45 -10.01
C ASP A 28 11.63 -30.24 -8.96
N PHE A 29 11.59 -31.14 -7.98
CA PHE A 29 10.62 -31.14 -6.90
C PHE A 29 11.27 -30.86 -5.53
N ALA A 30 12.52 -30.39 -5.49
CA ALA A 30 13.23 -30.14 -4.23
C ALA A 30 12.46 -29.20 -3.27
N TRP A 31 11.69 -28.27 -3.83
CA TRP A 31 10.83 -27.34 -3.08
C TRP A 31 9.74 -28.02 -2.23
N LEU A 32 9.37 -29.28 -2.51
CA LEU A 32 8.38 -30.03 -1.70
C LEU A 32 8.94 -30.47 -0.35
N ASP A 33 10.24 -30.76 -0.29
CA ASP A 33 10.89 -31.29 0.92
C ASP A 33 11.36 -30.16 1.86
N ASP A 34 11.20 -28.92 1.43
CA ASP A 34 11.69 -27.70 2.08
C ASP A 34 10.59 -26.94 2.86
N ALA A 35 9.48 -27.60 3.25
CA ALA A 35 8.48 -26.90 4.06
C ALA A 35 9.08 -26.46 5.42
N ARG A 36 9.03 -25.14 5.69
CA ARG A 36 9.36 -24.57 7.01
C ARG A 36 8.35 -25.04 8.06
N GLU A 37 8.62 -24.66 9.32
CA GLU A 37 7.83 -25.04 10.49
C GLU A 37 6.32 -24.89 10.23
N THR A 38 5.60 -26.02 10.32
CA THR A 38 4.15 -26.01 10.21
C THR A 38 3.56 -25.51 11.52
N ILE A 39 2.85 -24.38 11.45
CA ILE A 39 2.20 -23.80 12.61
C ILE A 39 0.73 -24.24 12.66
N GLU A 40 0.23 -24.47 13.87
CA GLU A 40 -1.18 -24.70 14.05
C GLU A 40 -1.94 -23.36 14.00
N VAL A 41 -2.67 -23.14 12.90
CA VAL A 41 -3.48 -21.95 12.71
C VAL A 41 -4.88 -22.17 13.30
N ARG A 42 -5.27 -21.32 14.25
CA ARG A 42 -6.61 -21.33 14.85
C ARG A 42 -7.14 -19.92 14.98
N ARG A 43 -8.37 -19.69 14.50
CA ARG A 43 -9.10 -18.45 14.78
C ARG A 43 -9.25 -18.26 16.29
N ARG A 44 -8.82 -17.11 16.83
CA ARG A 44 -8.96 -16.81 18.26
C ARG A 44 -10.32 -16.18 18.60
N ASP A 45 -10.92 -15.43 17.67
CA ASP A 45 -12.24 -14.81 17.85
C ASP A 45 -13.18 -15.22 16.71
N ALA A 46 -14.27 -15.93 17.05
CA ALA A 46 -15.25 -16.39 16.07
C ALA A 46 -15.95 -15.25 15.32
N ARG A 47 -16.02 -14.03 15.90
CA ARG A 47 -16.64 -12.86 15.26
C ARG A 47 -15.73 -12.21 14.22
N ARG A 48 -14.42 -12.33 14.38
CA ARG A 48 -13.41 -11.72 13.49
C ARG A 48 -12.94 -12.64 12.37
N GLY A 49 -13.27 -13.93 12.46
CA GLY A 49 -12.79 -14.92 11.49
C GLY A 49 -11.33 -15.28 11.75
N LEU A 50 -10.62 -15.70 10.70
CA LEU A 50 -9.19 -16.00 10.76
C LEU A 50 -8.41 -14.72 10.46
N THR A 51 -7.69 -14.21 11.46
CA THR A 51 -6.93 -12.96 11.34
C THR A 51 -5.46 -13.19 10.96
N ILE A 52 -4.79 -12.13 10.51
CA ILE A 52 -3.33 -12.13 10.30
C ILE A 52 -2.63 -12.46 11.62
N GLU A 53 -3.05 -11.88 12.74
CA GLU A 53 -2.48 -12.18 14.07
C GLU A 53 -2.66 -13.65 14.49
N ASP A 54 -3.67 -14.35 13.97
CA ASP A 54 -3.85 -15.79 14.20
C ASP A 54 -2.85 -16.64 13.39
N CYS A 55 -2.37 -16.11 12.26
CA CYS A 55 -1.43 -16.78 11.35
C CYS A 55 0.04 -16.43 11.63
N GLU A 56 0.31 -15.27 12.19
CA GLU A 56 1.66 -14.74 12.39
C GLU A 56 2.34 -15.25 13.68
N ILE A 57 2.57 -16.57 13.72
CA ILE A 57 3.15 -17.25 14.88
C ILE A 57 4.61 -17.64 14.58
N GLY A 58 5.48 -17.59 15.60
CA GLY A 58 6.86 -18.05 15.49
C GLY A 58 7.64 -17.29 14.41
N PRO A 59 8.35 -17.99 13.48
CA PRO A 59 9.20 -17.34 12.47
C PRO A 59 8.43 -16.45 11.48
N TYR A 60 7.10 -16.59 11.42
CA TYR A 60 6.24 -15.77 10.56
C TYR A 60 5.80 -14.46 11.21
N SER A 61 6.02 -14.30 12.52
CA SER A 61 5.55 -13.12 13.26
C SER A 61 6.34 -11.85 12.97
N ILE A 62 5.64 -10.71 12.85
CA ILE A 62 6.28 -9.37 12.75
C ILE A 62 7.10 -9.04 14.00
N GLU A 63 6.75 -9.63 15.15
CA GLU A 63 7.46 -9.43 16.40
C GLU A 63 8.88 -10.01 16.32
N ASN A 64 9.04 -11.12 15.59
CA ASN A 64 10.31 -11.80 15.37
C ASN A 64 11.12 -11.26 14.18
N THR A 65 10.62 -10.23 13.49
CA THR A 65 11.38 -9.52 12.46
C THR A 65 12.63 -8.87 13.09
N PRO A 66 13.84 -9.12 12.55
CA PRO A 66 15.06 -8.48 13.05
C PRO A 66 15.00 -6.97 12.87
N GLU A 67 15.76 -6.25 13.70
CA GLU A 67 15.80 -4.78 13.65
C GLU A 67 16.23 -4.25 12.26
N VAL A 68 17.14 -4.96 11.58
CA VAL A 68 17.55 -4.66 10.21
C VAL A 68 17.43 -5.92 9.38
N VAL A 69 16.62 -5.89 8.33
CA VAL A 69 16.48 -6.99 7.37
C VAL A 69 17.58 -6.88 6.31
N ARG A 70 18.51 -7.85 6.30
CA ARG A 70 19.68 -7.82 5.40
C ARG A 70 19.62 -8.86 4.28
N GLU A 71 19.17 -10.06 4.62
CA GLU A 71 19.25 -11.24 3.74
C GLU A 71 18.19 -11.21 2.66
N ASN A 72 16.92 -11.06 3.03
CA ASN A 72 15.84 -10.95 2.06
C ASN A 72 15.77 -9.52 1.51
N ARG A 73 16.26 -9.34 0.28
CA ARG A 73 16.11 -8.09 -0.49
C ARG A 73 15.16 -8.25 -1.68
N GLY A 74 14.42 -9.36 -1.73
CA GLY A 74 13.41 -9.67 -2.75
C GLY A 74 11.97 -9.58 -2.22
N LEU A 75 11.05 -10.26 -2.89
CA LEU A 75 9.62 -10.31 -2.51
C LEU A 75 9.22 -11.57 -1.75
N ALA A 76 10.20 -12.38 -1.33
CA ALA A 76 9.89 -13.58 -0.55
C ALA A 76 9.15 -13.16 0.74
N PRO A 77 8.02 -13.78 1.09
CA PRO A 77 7.31 -13.45 2.30
C PRO A 77 8.16 -13.81 3.52
N ARG A 78 7.94 -13.10 4.64
CA ARG A 78 8.67 -13.36 5.89
C ARG A 78 8.50 -14.81 6.31
N GLY A 79 9.61 -15.48 6.63
CA GLY A 79 9.65 -16.90 7.00
C GLY A 79 9.76 -17.88 5.83
N ALA A 80 9.71 -17.41 4.58
CA ALA A 80 9.99 -18.26 3.41
C ALA A 80 11.45 -18.70 3.35
N ILE A 81 11.71 -19.79 2.63
CA ILE A 81 13.08 -20.19 2.27
C ILE A 81 13.54 -19.30 1.13
N LEU A 82 14.71 -18.72 1.32
CA LEU A 82 15.40 -17.92 0.30
C LEU A 82 16.30 -18.85 -0.51
N ALA A 83 16.49 -18.51 -1.80
CA ALA A 83 17.50 -19.17 -2.60
C ALA A 83 18.89 -18.99 -1.96
N ALA A 84 19.75 -19.99 -2.12
CA ALA A 84 21.08 -19.97 -1.52
C ALA A 84 21.98 -18.92 -2.19
N GLY A 85 22.83 -18.26 -1.39
CA GLY A 85 23.83 -17.32 -1.89
C GLY A 85 23.22 -16.12 -2.63
N SER A 86 23.77 -15.79 -3.79
CA SER A 86 23.38 -14.63 -4.60
C SER A 86 22.30 -14.93 -5.64
N GLU A 87 21.65 -16.10 -5.58
CA GLU A 87 20.58 -16.47 -6.52
C GLU A 87 19.26 -15.74 -6.24
N GLN A 88 19.08 -15.26 -5.01
CA GLN A 88 17.90 -14.49 -4.64
C GLN A 88 17.94 -13.11 -5.35
N PRO A 89 16.88 -12.72 -6.07
CA PRO A 89 16.81 -11.39 -6.68
C PRO A 89 16.86 -10.28 -5.63
N ASP A 90 17.73 -9.29 -5.85
CA ASP A 90 17.74 -8.03 -5.10
C ASP A 90 16.87 -7.02 -5.86
N LEU A 91 15.73 -6.66 -5.26
CA LEU A 91 14.84 -5.63 -5.81
C LEU A 91 15.13 -4.23 -5.27
N GLY A 92 16.23 -4.07 -4.54
CA GLY A 92 16.70 -2.79 -4.05
C GLY A 92 15.82 -2.10 -3.00
N PRO A 93 15.16 -2.79 -2.04
CA PRO A 93 14.46 -2.09 -0.97
C PRO A 93 15.47 -1.22 -0.20
N SER A 94 15.11 0.03 0.06
CA SER A 94 15.92 0.98 0.83
C SER A 94 15.48 1.05 2.29
N LEU A 95 14.19 0.85 2.58
CA LEU A 95 13.61 0.82 3.92
C LEU A 95 13.67 -0.61 4.47
N ASN A 96 14.78 -0.92 5.15
CA ASN A 96 15.09 -2.26 5.68
C ASN A 96 15.09 -2.34 7.21
N LYS A 97 14.98 -1.20 7.87
CA LYS A 97 15.07 -1.11 9.32
C LYS A 97 13.67 -1.00 9.93
N LYS A 98 13.42 -1.80 10.96
CA LYS A 98 12.10 -1.89 11.61
C LYS A 98 11.67 -0.55 12.18
N THR A 99 12.59 0.24 12.75
CA THR A 99 12.28 1.57 13.28
C THR A 99 11.84 2.58 12.23
N ASP A 100 12.24 2.41 10.96
CA ASP A 100 11.96 3.40 9.92
C ASP A 100 10.50 3.32 9.47
N VAL A 101 9.90 2.14 9.57
CA VAL A 101 8.54 1.81 9.10
C VAL A 101 7.58 1.41 10.23
N TRP A 102 7.99 1.58 11.49
CA TRP A 102 7.33 0.97 12.64
C TRP A 102 5.86 1.42 12.81
N GLY A 103 4.97 0.45 13.05
CA GLY A 103 3.58 0.68 13.42
C GLY A 103 3.13 -0.28 14.53
N TYR A 104 2.51 0.26 15.58
CA TYR A 104 1.96 -0.55 16.67
C TYR A 104 0.73 -1.34 16.21
N ARG A 105 0.75 -2.67 16.29
CA ARG A 105 -0.38 -3.57 15.93
C ARG A 105 -0.97 -3.29 14.54
N VAL A 106 -0.10 -3.00 13.57
CA VAL A 106 -0.48 -2.64 12.20
C VAL A 106 -1.36 -3.68 11.50
N GLN A 107 -1.24 -4.96 11.88
CA GLN A 107 -2.10 -6.04 11.36
C GLN A 107 -3.57 -5.76 11.59
N ARG A 108 -3.92 -5.29 12.79
CA ARG A 108 -5.31 -4.99 13.15
C ARG A 108 -5.85 -3.81 12.35
N TYR A 109 -5.03 -2.77 12.18
CA TYR A 109 -5.42 -1.61 11.40
C TYR A 109 -5.60 -1.96 9.92
N TRP A 110 -4.75 -2.82 9.38
CA TRP A 110 -4.91 -3.33 8.02
C TRP A 110 -6.24 -4.08 7.86
N GLU A 111 -6.53 -5.06 8.71
CA GLU A 111 -7.77 -5.83 8.62
C GLU A 111 -9.01 -4.98 8.90
N GLU A 112 -8.91 -4.03 9.84
CA GLU A 112 -9.95 -3.08 10.14
C GLU A 112 -10.25 -2.16 8.94
N ALA A 113 -9.22 -1.60 8.31
CA ALA A 113 -9.36 -0.76 7.13
C ALA A 113 -10.05 -1.53 5.99
N MET A 114 -9.66 -2.78 5.76
CA MET A 114 -10.32 -3.65 4.78
C MET A 114 -11.79 -3.93 5.11
N SER A 115 -12.16 -4.00 6.38
CA SER A 115 -13.54 -4.29 6.80
C SER A 115 -14.49 -3.10 6.73
N ARG A 116 -13.96 -1.86 6.78
CA ARG A 116 -14.73 -0.61 6.87
C ARG A 116 -14.86 0.14 5.54
N GLN A 117 -14.78 -0.60 4.43
CA GLN A 117 -14.80 -0.04 3.10
C GLN A 117 -16.22 0.44 2.71
N TRP A 118 -16.30 1.56 2.01
CA TRP A 118 -17.51 2.13 1.41
C TRP A 118 -17.30 2.39 -0.10
N ASN A 119 -18.39 2.52 -0.84
CA ASN A 119 -18.36 2.76 -2.27
C ASN A 119 -18.98 4.12 -2.61
N VAL A 120 -18.17 5.00 -3.19
CA VAL A 120 -18.57 6.36 -3.56
C VAL A 120 -19.77 6.37 -4.51
N THR A 121 -19.87 5.41 -5.42
CA THR A 121 -20.94 5.35 -6.43
C THR A 121 -22.26 4.87 -5.84
N THR A 122 -22.25 3.86 -4.97
CA THR A 122 -23.48 3.20 -4.52
C THR A 122 -23.94 3.61 -3.12
N ASP A 123 -23.02 4.00 -2.25
CA ASP A 123 -23.34 4.24 -0.83
C ASP A 123 -23.71 5.71 -0.58
N VAL A 124 -23.36 6.60 -1.51
CA VAL A 124 -23.78 8.01 -1.49
C VAL A 124 -25.08 8.16 -2.30
N PRO A 125 -26.15 8.75 -1.73
CA PRO A 125 -27.44 8.90 -2.41
C PRO A 125 -27.44 10.08 -3.38
N TRP A 126 -26.63 10.04 -4.44
CA TRP A 126 -26.49 11.14 -5.41
C TRP A 126 -27.82 11.58 -6.05
N GLN A 127 -28.76 10.64 -6.24
CA GLN A 127 -30.09 10.93 -6.78
C GLN A 127 -30.97 11.81 -5.88
N ASP A 128 -30.59 11.96 -4.61
CA ASP A 128 -31.34 12.76 -3.64
C ASP A 128 -30.88 14.23 -3.61
N MET A 129 -29.86 14.60 -4.40
CA MET A 129 -29.33 15.97 -4.41
C MET A 129 -30.39 17.03 -4.70
N ASP A 130 -31.24 16.80 -5.71
CA ASP A 130 -32.32 17.73 -6.09
C ASP A 130 -33.43 17.87 -5.03
N LYS A 131 -33.41 17.04 -3.97
CA LYS A 131 -34.38 17.12 -2.86
C LYS A 131 -33.99 18.18 -1.83
N HIS A 132 -32.79 18.74 -1.93
CA HIS A 132 -32.25 19.68 -0.97
C HIS A 132 -31.87 20.99 -1.67
N GLU A 133 -32.57 22.08 -1.36
CA GLU A 133 -32.16 23.40 -1.81
C GLU A 133 -31.02 23.93 -0.93
N ILE A 134 -29.92 24.33 -1.55
CA ILE A 134 -28.75 24.92 -0.91
C ILE A 134 -28.55 26.32 -1.54
N PRO A 135 -28.33 27.38 -0.76
CA PRO A 135 -28.04 28.70 -1.32
C PRO A 135 -26.82 28.66 -2.25
N ASP A 136 -26.89 29.37 -3.37
CA ASP A 136 -25.85 29.36 -4.41
C ASP A 136 -24.45 29.69 -3.84
N GLU A 137 -24.37 30.66 -2.92
CA GLU A 137 -23.10 31.04 -2.29
C GLU A 137 -22.48 29.90 -1.45
N VAL A 138 -23.32 29.08 -0.82
CA VAL A 138 -22.87 27.91 -0.04
C VAL A 138 -22.44 26.81 -0.99
N GLU A 139 -23.19 26.58 -2.08
CA GLU A 139 -22.87 25.59 -3.09
C GLU A 139 -21.52 25.88 -3.77
N ILE A 140 -21.28 27.15 -4.12
CA ILE A 140 -20.01 27.63 -4.69
C ILE A 140 -18.86 27.42 -3.68
N ALA A 141 -19.05 27.85 -2.42
CA ALA A 141 -18.02 27.70 -1.39
C ALA A 141 -17.66 26.24 -1.14
N PHE A 142 -18.67 25.36 -1.09
CA PHE A 142 -18.48 23.93 -0.89
C PHE A 142 -17.80 23.25 -2.08
N CYS A 143 -18.14 23.63 -3.30
CA CYS A 143 -17.46 23.12 -4.50
C CYS A 143 -16.00 23.59 -4.58
N GLN A 144 -15.69 24.81 -4.13
CA GLN A 144 -14.31 25.28 -3.99
C GLN A 144 -13.54 24.50 -2.91
N LEU A 145 -14.17 24.17 -1.78
CA LEU A 145 -13.58 23.30 -0.77
C LEU A 145 -13.32 21.89 -1.34
N CYS A 146 -14.30 21.29 -2.03
CA CYS A 146 -14.13 19.99 -2.68
C CYS A 146 -13.02 19.99 -3.74
N THR A 147 -12.81 21.12 -4.43
CA THR A 147 -11.69 21.28 -5.37
C THR A 147 -10.35 21.17 -4.63
N LEU A 148 -10.20 21.89 -3.51
CA LEU A 148 -9.00 21.82 -2.67
C LEU A 148 -8.80 20.41 -2.08
N LEU A 149 -9.85 19.80 -1.53
CA LEU A 149 -9.77 18.46 -0.96
C LEU A 149 -9.36 17.45 -2.03
N CYS A 150 -9.89 17.54 -3.25
CA CYS A 150 -9.45 16.70 -4.35
C CYS A 150 -7.95 16.85 -4.67
N GLU A 151 -7.36 18.05 -4.54
CA GLU A 151 -5.90 18.23 -4.69
C GLU A 151 -5.13 17.53 -3.56
N VAL A 152 -5.62 17.66 -2.32
CA VAL A 152 -5.02 17.03 -1.13
C VAL A 152 -5.03 15.51 -1.27
N GLU A 153 -6.14 14.90 -1.66
CA GLU A 153 -6.24 13.43 -1.71
C GLU A 153 -5.35 12.80 -2.80
N MET A 154 -4.97 13.56 -3.83
CA MET A 154 -3.97 13.09 -4.80
C MET A 154 -2.61 12.87 -4.14
N ILE A 155 -2.16 13.81 -3.30
CA ILE A 155 -0.87 13.65 -2.60
C ILE A 155 -0.94 12.58 -1.51
N ALA A 156 -2.09 12.49 -0.84
CA ALA A 156 -2.34 11.50 0.20
C ALA A 156 -2.35 10.08 -0.37
N THR A 157 -2.72 9.90 -1.65
CA THR A 157 -2.56 8.64 -2.39
C THR A 157 -1.09 8.40 -2.81
N ASP A 158 -0.44 9.42 -3.39
CA ASP A 158 0.87 9.29 -4.03
C ASP A 158 2.01 9.03 -3.04
N LEU A 159 2.01 9.65 -1.86
CA LEU A 159 3.08 9.47 -0.89
C LEU A 159 3.18 8.01 -0.37
N PRO A 160 2.08 7.37 0.10
CA PRO A 160 2.03 5.93 0.34
C PRO A 160 2.58 5.08 -0.80
N ALA A 161 2.15 5.36 -2.03
CA ALA A 161 2.55 4.61 -3.22
C ALA A 161 4.05 4.76 -3.52
N LYS A 162 4.59 5.99 -3.38
CA LYS A 162 6.02 6.31 -3.54
C LYS A 162 6.89 5.38 -2.68
N TRP A 163 6.54 5.22 -1.40
CA TRP A 163 7.38 4.49 -0.44
C TRP A 163 7.12 2.98 -0.39
N SER A 164 5.97 2.49 -0.85
CA SER A 164 5.59 1.07 -0.74
C SER A 164 6.61 0.09 -1.34
N HIS A 165 7.16 0.38 -2.51
CA HIS A 165 8.15 -0.50 -3.15
C HIS A 165 9.55 -0.40 -2.53
N HIS A 166 9.86 0.71 -1.85
CA HIS A 166 11.10 0.88 -1.09
C HIS A 166 11.12 0.09 0.21
N MET A 167 9.95 -0.31 0.73
CA MET A 167 9.82 -1.15 1.93
C MET A 167 10.15 -2.61 1.64
N ASN A 168 11.01 -3.17 2.49
CA ASN A 168 11.32 -4.59 2.49
C ASN A 168 10.04 -5.44 2.63
N SER A 169 9.98 -6.57 1.93
CA SER A 169 8.85 -7.50 1.97
C SER A 169 8.58 -8.10 3.35
N TYR A 170 9.58 -8.07 4.25
CA TYR A 170 9.41 -8.45 5.66
C TYR A 170 8.47 -7.52 6.44
N PHE A 171 8.10 -6.37 5.91
CA PHE A 171 7.14 -5.45 6.52
C PHE A 171 5.78 -5.49 5.80
N GLN A 172 5.37 -6.65 5.31
CA GLN A 172 4.14 -6.83 4.52
C GLN A 172 2.88 -6.26 5.20
N GLU A 173 2.81 -6.26 6.53
CA GLU A 173 1.65 -5.79 7.27
C GLU A 173 1.56 -4.26 7.22
N VAL A 174 2.71 -3.59 7.29
CA VAL A 174 2.83 -2.14 7.07
C VAL A 174 2.49 -1.81 5.63
N LYS A 175 3.02 -2.57 4.66
CA LYS A 175 2.71 -2.38 3.23
C LYS A 175 1.22 -2.57 2.94
N GLY A 176 0.60 -3.57 3.57
CA GLY A 176 -0.84 -3.84 3.47
C GLY A 176 -1.67 -2.68 4.00
N PHE A 177 -1.33 -2.16 5.19
CA PHE A 177 -2.01 -1.00 5.75
C PHE A 177 -1.84 0.26 4.90
N ILE A 178 -0.63 0.57 4.47
CA ILE A 178 -0.36 1.73 3.59
C ILE A 178 -1.10 1.60 2.25
N ALA A 179 -1.21 0.39 1.70
CA ALA A 179 -2.01 0.15 0.50
C ALA A 179 -3.50 0.42 0.74
N THR A 180 -4.04 0.09 1.91
CA THR A 180 -5.42 0.46 2.25
C THR A 180 -5.61 1.97 2.34
N GLN A 181 -4.64 2.72 2.89
CA GLN A 181 -4.70 4.18 2.89
C GLN A 181 -4.75 4.72 1.45
N ALA A 182 -3.88 4.25 0.56
CA ALA A 182 -3.91 4.70 -0.84
C ALA A 182 -5.26 4.42 -1.54
N ILE A 183 -5.94 3.31 -1.21
CA ILE A 183 -7.28 2.99 -1.73
C ILE A 183 -8.34 3.93 -1.12
N ASP A 184 -8.23 4.22 0.18
CA ASP A 184 -9.13 5.15 0.87
C ASP A 184 -9.05 6.55 0.24
N GLU A 185 -7.83 7.05 0.03
CA GLU A 185 -7.62 8.38 -0.57
C GLU A 185 -8.04 8.45 -2.05
N ALA A 186 -7.91 7.35 -2.80
CA ALA A 186 -8.49 7.29 -4.14
C ALA A 186 -10.02 7.47 -4.13
N ARG A 187 -10.72 6.92 -3.12
CA ARG A 187 -12.17 7.11 -2.95
C ARG A 187 -12.51 8.50 -2.45
N HIS A 188 -11.70 9.06 -1.55
CA HIS A 188 -11.88 10.44 -1.09
C HIS A 188 -11.76 11.42 -2.27
N ALA A 189 -10.72 11.27 -3.10
CA ALA A 189 -10.58 12.05 -4.32
C ALA A 189 -11.80 11.90 -5.25
N GLU A 190 -12.30 10.67 -5.41
CA GLU A 190 -13.49 10.39 -6.22
C GLU A 190 -14.74 11.12 -5.70
N VAL A 191 -15.03 11.05 -4.39
CA VAL A 191 -16.23 11.67 -3.81
C VAL A 191 -16.19 13.18 -3.90
N PHE A 192 -15.04 13.81 -3.60
CA PHE A 192 -14.92 15.26 -3.68
C PHE A 192 -15.04 15.75 -5.12
N ARG A 193 -14.42 15.03 -6.06
CA ARG A 193 -14.55 15.35 -7.48
C ARG A 193 -16.00 15.21 -7.96
N LYS A 194 -16.68 14.12 -7.63
CA LYS A 194 -18.09 13.92 -7.99
C LYS A 194 -18.97 15.00 -7.37
N ARG A 195 -18.77 15.30 -6.09
CA ARG A 195 -19.58 16.31 -5.39
C ARG A 195 -19.41 17.71 -5.98
N ALA A 196 -18.18 18.11 -6.32
CA ALA A 196 -17.94 19.39 -7.00
C ALA A 196 -18.63 19.43 -8.38
N LEU A 197 -18.49 18.36 -9.18
CA LEU A 197 -19.05 18.31 -10.55
C LEU A 197 -20.57 18.16 -10.60
N ALA A 198 -21.18 17.52 -9.61
CA ALA A 198 -22.63 17.45 -9.47
C ALA A 198 -23.23 18.75 -8.90
N GLY A 199 -22.38 19.63 -8.37
CA GLY A 199 -22.72 20.95 -7.87
C GLY A 199 -22.42 22.05 -8.89
N ALA A 200 -21.76 23.11 -8.42
CA ALA A 200 -21.38 24.27 -9.23
C ALA A 200 -20.08 24.09 -10.06
N GLY A 201 -19.44 22.90 -10.01
CA GLY A 201 -18.25 22.56 -10.79
C GLY A 201 -16.94 22.69 -10.00
N LEU A 202 -15.81 22.46 -10.69
CA LEU A 202 -14.48 22.67 -10.12
C LEU A 202 -14.10 24.15 -10.18
N TYR A 203 -13.52 24.65 -9.09
CA TYR A 203 -13.10 26.04 -8.96
C TYR A 203 -11.57 26.17 -9.02
N ARG A 204 -11.01 27.15 -8.30
CA ARG A 204 -9.62 27.55 -8.46
C ARG A 204 -8.71 26.63 -7.67
N ALA A 205 -7.67 26.12 -8.33
CA ALA A 205 -6.63 25.37 -7.66
C ALA A 205 -5.82 26.26 -6.71
N SER A 206 -5.42 25.71 -5.56
CA SER A 206 -4.74 26.48 -4.53
C SER A 206 -3.24 26.47 -4.75
N VAL A 207 -2.67 27.53 -5.34
CA VAL A 207 -1.20 27.64 -5.53
C VAL A 207 -0.44 27.44 -4.21
N ARG A 208 -0.94 28.01 -3.10
CA ARG A 208 -0.33 27.81 -1.78
C ARG A 208 -0.50 26.37 -1.28
N GLY A 209 -1.68 25.77 -1.55
CA GLY A 209 -1.95 24.36 -1.25
C GLY A 209 -0.98 23.47 -2.00
N GLU A 210 -0.89 23.58 -3.32
CA GLU A 210 0.02 22.80 -4.17
C GLU A 210 1.49 22.93 -3.74
N HIS A 211 1.95 24.11 -3.32
CA HIS A 211 3.29 24.25 -2.76
C HIS A 211 3.49 23.46 -1.44
N ALA A 212 2.47 23.41 -0.58
CA ALA A 212 2.51 22.59 0.63
C ALA A 212 2.47 21.09 0.29
N LEU A 213 1.63 20.67 -0.65
CA LEU A 213 1.54 19.28 -1.13
C LEU A 213 2.87 18.83 -1.77
N LYS A 214 3.51 19.70 -2.55
CA LYS A 214 4.86 19.46 -3.09
C LYS A 214 5.87 19.16 -1.98
N GLY A 215 5.82 19.90 -0.88
CA GLY A 215 6.70 19.65 0.27
C GLY A 215 6.53 18.26 0.88
N ILE A 216 5.29 17.74 0.93
CA ILE A 216 5.01 16.37 1.39
C ILE A 216 5.69 15.34 0.47
N LEU A 217 5.51 15.50 -0.85
CA LEU A 217 6.04 14.55 -1.83
C LEU A 217 7.57 14.61 -1.93
N GLU A 218 8.18 15.77 -1.69
CA GLU A 218 9.63 15.98 -1.72
C GLU A 218 10.34 15.56 -0.44
N ALA A 219 9.62 15.05 0.58
CA ALA A 219 10.23 14.57 1.82
C ALA A 219 11.40 13.60 1.55
N ASP A 220 12.51 13.80 2.28
CA ASP A 220 13.78 13.10 2.07
C ASP A 220 13.74 11.66 2.59
N SER A 221 12.84 11.38 3.53
CA SER A 221 12.66 10.06 4.13
C SER A 221 11.20 9.69 4.30
N TYR A 222 10.93 8.38 4.42
CA TYR A 222 9.59 7.88 4.71
C TYR A 222 9.07 8.43 6.05
N SER A 223 9.90 8.50 7.09
CA SER A 223 9.47 9.01 8.40
C SER A 223 9.10 10.49 8.34
N GLU A 224 9.87 11.30 7.62
CA GLU A 224 9.54 12.72 7.40
C GLU A 224 8.23 12.87 6.62
N GLY A 225 8.10 12.17 5.48
CA GLY A 225 6.88 12.18 4.68
C GLY A 225 5.66 11.73 5.49
N SER A 226 5.82 10.69 6.31
CA SER A 226 4.75 10.16 7.17
C SER A 226 4.30 11.16 8.23
N VAL A 227 5.23 11.90 8.85
CA VAL A 227 4.87 12.97 9.80
C VAL A 227 4.16 14.11 9.06
N PHE A 228 4.67 14.54 7.92
CA PHE A 228 4.03 15.60 7.14
C PHE A 228 2.64 15.22 6.65
N LEU A 229 2.43 14.00 6.17
CA LEU A 229 1.12 13.56 5.73
C LEU A 229 0.18 13.28 6.91
N HIS A 230 0.53 12.36 7.79
CA HIS A 230 -0.42 11.83 8.79
C HIS A 230 -0.60 12.76 10.00
N VAL A 231 0.43 13.51 10.41
CA VAL A 231 0.31 14.41 11.57
C VAL A 231 -0.13 15.80 11.13
N LEU A 232 0.52 16.37 10.11
CA LEU A 232 0.18 17.72 9.66
C LEU A 232 -0.96 17.71 8.64
N GLY A 233 -0.87 16.94 7.56
CA GLY A 233 -1.87 16.90 6.49
C GLY A 233 -3.24 16.45 6.99
N GLU A 234 -3.36 15.17 7.34
CA GLU A 234 -4.60 14.56 7.82
C GLU A 234 -5.13 15.28 9.07
N GLY A 235 -4.26 15.58 10.04
CA GLY A 235 -4.63 16.29 11.26
C GLY A 235 -5.21 17.68 11.02
N PHE A 236 -4.64 18.46 10.09
CA PHE A 236 -5.15 19.78 9.74
C PHE A 236 -6.49 19.70 9.02
N ILE A 237 -6.63 18.78 8.06
CA ILE A 237 -7.89 18.60 7.31
C ILE A 237 -9.04 18.17 8.23
N LEU A 238 -8.80 17.26 9.18
CA LEU A 238 -9.83 16.80 10.13
C LEU A 238 -10.28 17.89 11.13
N THR A 239 -9.54 19.00 11.23
CA THR A 239 -9.82 20.11 12.16
C THR A 239 -10.49 21.31 11.48
N LEU A 240 -10.61 21.31 10.13
CA LEU A 240 -11.35 22.32 9.36
C LEU A 240 -12.86 22.20 9.57
#